data_AF-A0A7C4LIL4-F1
#
_entry.id   AF-A0A7C4LIL4-F1
#
_cell.length_a   1.000
_cell.length_b   1.000
_cell.length_c   1.000
_cell.angle_alpha   90.00
_cell.angle_beta   90.00
_cell.angle_gamma   90.00
#
_symmetry.space_group_name_H-M   'P 1'
#
loop_
_entity.id
_entity.type
_entity.pdbx_description
1 polymer ?
#
loop_
_entity_poly.entity_id
_entity_poly.type
_entity_poly.pdbx_seq_one_letter_code
_entity_poly.pdbx_strand_id
1 'polypeptide(L)'
;MASLRPDVVFVTYSAQIEKYVKTLSDLGICVYVVKVEDFGDVYNAVMSLGIIMNKADSALELLSNITGRVMNTYTRIINYLNTTGTPKVGVYWEIFPDYWTLGGNTFQNSMIVYAGGENIFGNTSLSWFVASPESIIDLNPSVILLSYNYGMFGTPQDLIEMITSRPGWSNITAVREGRVYVLGGMIEDIVSRPGPRLGLAVEVLARILYPGAYNITQVPSFIDENVVSGWGISLG
;
A
#
# COMPACT_ATOMS: atom_id res chain seq x y z
N MET A 1 23.68 -11.62 -19.59
CA MET A 1 23.83 -10.15 -19.43
C MET A 1 24.82 -9.60 -20.44
N ALA A 2 26.14 -9.86 -20.34
CA ALA A 2 27.13 -9.32 -21.29
C ALA A 2 26.89 -9.73 -22.75
N SER A 3 26.37 -10.95 -23.00
CA SER A 3 26.01 -11.42 -24.35
C SER A 3 24.80 -10.73 -24.98
N LEU A 4 23.94 -10.07 -24.17
CA LEU A 4 22.76 -9.34 -24.65
C LEU A 4 23.07 -7.92 -25.12
N ARG A 5 24.29 -7.42 -24.82
CA ARG A 5 24.76 -6.06 -25.13
C ARG A 5 23.73 -4.96 -24.80
N PRO A 6 23.22 -4.90 -23.54
CA PRO A 6 22.24 -3.89 -23.17
C PRO A 6 22.84 -2.47 -23.19
N ASP A 7 22.09 -1.50 -23.72
CA ASP A 7 22.47 -0.08 -23.65
C ASP A 7 22.36 0.48 -22.23
N VAL A 8 21.38 -0.01 -21.46
CA VAL A 8 21.16 0.33 -20.06
C VAL A 8 20.57 -0.86 -19.30
N VAL A 9 20.98 -1.02 -18.04
CA VAL A 9 20.38 -1.97 -17.09
C VAL A 9 19.76 -1.19 -15.95
N PHE A 10 18.45 -1.36 -15.75
CA PHE A 10 17.73 -0.83 -14.61
C PHE A 10 17.81 -1.81 -13.45
N VAL A 11 18.18 -1.31 -12.27
CA VAL A 11 18.27 -2.13 -11.07
C VAL A 11 17.59 -1.44 -9.89
N THR A 12 16.86 -2.18 -9.08
CA THR A 12 16.29 -1.64 -7.85
C THR A 12 17.39 -1.49 -6.80
N TYR A 13 17.36 -0.38 -6.05
CA TYR A 13 18.26 -0.17 -4.93
C TYR A 13 18.15 -1.33 -3.91
N SER A 14 19.30 -1.79 -3.43
CA SER A 14 19.42 -2.74 -2.32
C SER A 14 20.74 -2.52 -1.61
N ALA A 15 20.86 -2.96 -0.35
CA ALA A 15 22.06 -2.73 0.47
C ALA A 15 23.37 -3.25 -0.15
N GLN A 16 23.28 -4.20 -1.09
CA GLN A 16 24.45 -4.80 -1.76
C GLN A 16 24.62 -4.33 -3.22
N ILE A 17 23.85 -3.34 -3.66
CA ILE A 17 23.75 -2.97 -5.08
C ILE A 17 25.07 -2.46 -5.67
N GLU A 18 25.91 -1.81 -4.87
CA GLU A 18 27.18 -1.21 -5.31
C GLU A 18 28.13 -2.20 -5.98
N LYS A 19 28.22 -3.43 -5.45
CA LYS A 19 29.04 -4.49 -6.03
C LYS A 19 28.55 -4.88 -7.44
N TYR A 20 27.24 -4.95 -7.62
CA TYR A 20 26.63 -5.30 -8.90
C TYR A 20 26.75 -4.16 -9.92
N VAL A 21 26.53 -2.91 -9.48
CA VAL A 21 26.73 -1.71 -10.29
C VAL A 21 28.17 -1.66 -10.79
N LYS A 22 29.16 -1.80 -9.89
CA LYS A 22 30.57 -1.80 -10.27
C LYS A 22 30.90 -2.88 -11.30
N THR A 23 30.43 -4.10 -11.07
CA THR A 23 30.68 -5.22 -11.99
C THR A 23 30.15 -4.95 -13.40
N LEU A 24 28.94 -4.37 -13.51
CA LEU A 24 28.35 -4.03 -14.80
C LEU A 24 29.03 -2.82 -15.45
N SER A 25 29.38 -1.79 -14.67
CA SER A 25 30.10 -0.61 -15.15
C SER A 25 31.52 -0.95 -15.64
N ASP A 26 32.24 -1.86 -14.96
CA ASP A 26 33.56 -2.35 -15.39
C ASP A 26 33.47 -3.08 -16.76
N LEU A 27 32.29 -3.62 -17.11
CA LEU A 27 32.01 -4.23 -18.42
C LEU A 27 31.54 -3.20 -19.47
N GLY A 28 31.55 -1.91 -19.15
CA GLY A 28 31.09 -0.83 -20.03
C GLY A 28 29.57 -0.72 -20.16
N ILE A 29 28.81 -1.36 -19.27
CA ILE A 29 27.34 -1.34 -19.28
C ILE A 29 26.86 -0.18 -18.42
N CYS A 30 25.99 0.68 -18.98
CA CYS A 30 25.32 1.74 -18.22
C CYS A 30 24.32 1.13 -17.23
N VAL A 31 24.34 1.57 -15.98
CA VAL A 31 23.43 1.09 -14.93
C VAL A 31 22.68 2.27 -14.34
N TYR A 32 21.35 2.16 -14.28
CA TYR A 32 20.50 3.13 -13.60
C TYR A 32 19.86 2.48 -12.38
N VAL A 33 20.19 3.00 -11.19
CA VAL A 33 19.65 2.50 -9.91
C VAL A 33 18.35 3.23 -9.60
N VAL A 34 17.26 2.47 -9.51
CA VAL A 34 15.93 2.95 -9.17
C VAL A 34 15.71 2.74 -7.67
N LYS A 35 15.62 3.83 -6.91
CA LYS A 35 15.24 3.80 -5.49
C LYS A 35 13.84 4.41 -5.36
N VAL A 36 12.92 3.66 -4.74
CA VAL A 36 11.55 4.11 -4.54
C VAL A 36 11.08 3.74 -3.14
N GLU A 37 10.85 4.76 -2.31
CA GLU A 37 10.40 4.60 -0.93
C GLU A 37 9.03 5.25 -0.69
N ASP A 38 8.69 6.28 -1.46
CA ASP A 38 7.44 7.03 -1.32
C ASP A 38 6.77 7.36 -2.67
N PHE A 39 5.67 8.12 -2.60
CA PHE A 39 4.89 8.51 -3.79
C PHE A 39 5.69 9.43 -4.72
N GLY A 40 6.48 10.36 -4.16
CA GLY A 40 7.32 11.27 -4.92
C GLY A 40 8.40 10.52 -5.68
N ASP A 41 9.03 9.54 -5.06
CA ASP A 41 9.98 8.67 -5.72
C ASP A 41 9.36 7.88 -6.86
N VAL A 42 8.11 7.40 -6.72
CA VAL A 42 7.41 6.73 -7.83
C VAL A 42 7.27 7.69 -9.00
N TYR A 43 6.86 8.92 -8.75
CA TYR A 43 6.67 9.91 -9.82
C TYR A 43 8.00 10.25 -10.50
N ASN A 44 9.05 10.45 -9.72
CA ASN A 44 10.40 10.71 -10.23
C ASN A 44 10.95 9.53 -11.03
N ALA A 45 10.75 8.30 -10.56
CA ALA A 45 11.19 7.09 -11.24
C ALA A 45 10.48 6.92 -12.58
N VAL A 46 9.15 7.09 -12.64
CA VAL A 46 8.39 7.01 -13.89
C VAL A 46 8.88 8.04 -14.91
N MET A 47 9.08 9.30 -14.50
CA MET A 47 9.58 10.33 -15.40
C MET A 47 11.01 10.04 -15.87
N SER A 48 11.90 9.66 -14.95
CA SER A 48 13.30 9.37 -15.26
C SER A 48 13.45 8.20 -16.23
N LEU A 49 12.70 7.11 -15.99
CA LEU A 49 12.64 5.97 -16.91
C LEU A 49 12.08 6.39 -18.26
N GLY A 50 11.03 7.22 -18.28
CA GLY A 50 10.49 7.81 -19.50
C GLY A 50 11.55 8.56 -20.32
N ILE A 51 12.35 9.41 -19.68
CA ILE A 51 13.42 10.16 -20.34
C ILE A 51 14.50 9.21 -20.88
N ILE A 52 14.99 8.27 -20.06
CA ILE A 52 16.04 7.32 -20.45
C ILE A 52 15.59 6.45 -21.64
N MET A 53 14.31 6.06 -21.66
CA MET A 53 13.74 5.23 -22.72
C MET A 53 13.25 6.04 -23.94
N ASN A 54 13.44 7.36 -23.97
CA ASN A 54 12.92 8.26 -24.99
C ASN A 54 11.38 8.16 -25.17
N LYS A 55 10.67 8.12 -24.04
CA LYS A 55 9.22 7.98 -23.86
C LYS A 55 8.66 9.00 -22.86
N ALA A 56 9.19 10.22 -22.86
CA ALA A 56 8.78 11.27 -21.91
C ALA A 56 7.27 11.57 -21.98
N ASP A 57 6.67 11.65 -23.17
CA ASP A 57 5.23 11.89 -23.32
C ASP A 57 4.38 10.76 -22.70
N SER A 58 4.76 9.50 -22.94
CA SER A 58 4.08 8.35 -22.33
C SER A 58 4.24 8.32 -20.81
N ALA A 59 5.39 8.75 -20.29
CA ALA A 59 5.60 8.88 -18.85
C ALA A 59 4.73 9.99 -18.24
N LEU A 60 4.60 11.14 -18.92
CA LEU A 60 3.70 12.22 -18.48
C LEU A 60 2.24 11.79 -18.48
N GLU A 61 1.80 11.07 -19.51
CA GLU A 61 0.44 10.49 -19.57
C GLU A 61 0.20 9.51 -18.41
N LEU A 62 1.15 8.60 -18.17
CA LEU A 62 1.07 7.66 -17.05
C LEU A 62 1.01 8.39 -15.70
N LEU A 63 1.85 9.41 -15.49
CA LEU A 63 1.82 10.22 -14.28
C LEU A 63 0.49 10.95 -14.10
N SER A 64 -0.07 11.49 -15.17
CA SER A 64 -1.38 12.14 -15.13
C SER A 64 -2.47 11.15 -14.71
N ASN A 65 -2.44 9.92 -15.23
CA ASN A 65 -3.38 8.87 -14.85
C ASN A 65 -3.22 8.44 -13.38
N ILE A 66 -1.98 8.26 -12.91
CA ILE A 66 -1.69 7.88 -11.52
C ILE A 66 -2.16 8.97 -10.56
N THR A 67 -1.68 10.21 -10.76
CA THR A 67 -1.97 11.34 -9.88
C THR A 67 -3.44 11.73 -9.93
N GLY A 68 -4.06 11.71 -11.11
CA GLY A 68 -5.49 11.93 -11.30
C GLY A 68 -6.32 10.94 -10.51
N ARG A 69 -5.97 9.65 -10.51
CA ARG A 69 -6.68 8.62 -9.75
C ARG A 69 -6.56 8.81 -8.23
N VAL A 70 -5.37 9.13 -7.73
CA VAL A 70 -5.15 9.45 -6.30
C VAL A 70 -6.01 10.63 -5.89
N MET A 71 -5.95 11.73 -6.65
CA MET A 71 -6.68 12.96 -6.32
C MET A 71 -8.20 12.78 -6.43
N ASN A 72 -8.68 12.09 -7.45
CA ASN A 72 -10.11 11.78 -7.60
C ASN A 72 -10.63 10.95 -6.41
N THR A 73 -9.84 9.96 -5.96
CA THR A 73 -10.16 9.14 -4.79
C THR A 73 -10.22 10.01 -3.54
N TYR A 74 -9.16 10.78 -3.27
CA TYR A 74 -9.08 11.66 -2.11
C TYR A 74 -10.24 12.66 -2.08
N THR A 75 -10.49 13.37 -3.18
CA THR A 75 -11.58 14.34 -3.28
C THR A 75 -12.95 13.69 -3.10
N ARG A 76 -13.19 12.51 -3.68
CA ARG A 76 -14.43 11.76 -3.46
C ARG A 76 -14.65 11.48 -1.97
N ILE A 77 -13.63 10.98 -1.29
CA ILE A 77 -13.73 10.65 0.13
C ILE A 77 -13.95 11.91 0.97
N ILE A 78 -13.15 12.96 0.79
CA ILE A 78 -13.33 14.21 1.55
C ILE A 78 -14.74 14.79 1.36
N ASN A 79 -15.26 14.77 0.14
CA ASN A 79 -16.65 15.20 -0.12
C ASN A 79 -17.68 14.30 0.59
N TYR A 80 -17.46 12.99 0.60
CA TYR A 80 -18.33 12.05 1.32
C TYR A 80 -18.32 12.31 2.84
N LEU A 81 -17.13 12.50 3.44
CA LEU A 81 -17.02 12.81 4.88
C LEU A 81 -17.75 14.12 5.23
N ASN A 82 -17.55 15.16 4.42
CA ASN A 82 -18.18 16.46 4.64
C ASN A 82 -19.71 16.43 4.48
N THR A 83 -20.22 15.68 3.49
CA THR A 83 -21.67 15.63 3.22
C THR A 83 -22.44 14.73 4.19
N THR A 84 -21.81 13.68 4.71
CA THR A 84 -22.45 12.72 5.62
C THR A 84 -22.16 12.97 7.09
N GLY A 85 -21.12 13.76 7.41
CA GLY A 85 -20.62 13.91 8.77
C GLY A 85 -19.88 12.67 9.28
N THR A 86 -19.52 11.73 8.40
CA THR A 86 -18.76 10.52 8.76
C THR A 86 -17.36 10.92 9.24
N PRO A 87 -16.89 10.45 10.41
CA PRO A 87 -15.55 10.74 10.89
C PRO A 87 -14.48 10.02 10.07
N LYS A 88 -13.23 10.48 10.18
CA LYS A 88 -12.10 9.74 9.62
C LYS A 88 -11.96 8.38 10.31
N VAL A 89 -11.60 7.36 9.52
CA VAL A 89 -11.36 6.00 10.00
C VAL A 89 -9.94 5.86 10.52
N GLY A 90 -9.79 5.54 11.80
CA GLY A 90 -8.52 5.12 12.39
C GLY A 90 -8.15 3.71 11.92
N VAL A 91 -6.95 3.57 11.35
CA VAL A 91 -6.46 2.34 10.72
C VAL A 91 -5.25 1.83 11.48
N TYR A 92 -5.32 0.56 11.89
CA TYR A 92 -4.15 -0.23 12.26
C TYR A 92 -3.83 -1.17 11.10
N TRP A 93 -2.57 -1.17 10.64
CA TRP A 93 -2.13 -2.09 9.60
C TRP A 93 -0.99 -2.95 10.13
N GLU A 94 -1.25 -4.24 10.27
CA GLU A 94 -0.29 -5.24 10.69
C GLU A 94 0.31 -5.93 9.46
N ILE A 95 1.59 -5.65 9.21
CA ILE A 95 2.30 -6.18 8.04
C ILE A 95 2.82 -7.59 8.28
N PHE A 96 2.96 -7.99 9.54
CA PHE A 96 3.38 -9.33 9.95
C PHE A 96 2.75 -9.65 11.32
N PRO A 97 2.17 -10.86 11.52
CA PRO A 97 1.28 -11.19 12.63
C PRO A 97 1.99 -11.43 13.98
N ASP A 98 2.84 -10.50 14.36
CA ASP A 98 3.48 -10.35 15.68
C ASP A 98 3.62 -8.85 15.99
N TYR A 99 2.53 -8.11 15.76
CA TYR A 99 2.39 -6.67 16.01
C TYR A 99 3.31 -5.75 15.20
N TRP A 100 3.95 -6.28 14.14
CA TRP A 100 4.72 -5.47 13.21
C TRP A 100 3.78 -4.58 12.41
N THR A 101 3.97 -3.27 12.56
CA THR A 101 3.15 -2.24 11.96
C THR A 101 4.00 -1.15 11.32
N LEU A 102 3.33 -0.12 10.82
CA LEU A 102 3.92 0.97 10.05
C LEU A 102 3.62 2.33 10.70
N GLY A 103 4.63 3.18 10.73
CA GLY A 103 4.52 4.55 11.21
C GLY A 103 4.34 5.58 10.09
N GLY A 104 4.55 6.85 10.41
CA GLY A 104 4.30 7.97 9.51
C GLY A 104 5.19 8.00 8.26
N ASN A 105 6.42 7.48 8.38
CA ASN A 105 7.43 7.51 7.32
C ASN A 105 7.40 6.24 6.46
N THR A 106 6.22 5.89 5.93
CA THR A 106 6.03 4.71 5.07
C THR A 106 5.11 5.01 3.88
N PHE A 107 5.34 4.31 2.78
CA PHE A 107 4.47 4.31 1.60
C PHE A 107 3.02 3.96 1.96
N GLN A 108 2.83 2.99 2.85
CA GLN A 108 1.52 2.56 3.35
C GLN A 108 0.79 3.66 4.12
N ASN A 109 1.50 4.44 4.93
CA ASN A 109 0.90 5.59 5.62
C ASN A 109 0.37 6.62 4.62
N SER A 110 1.13 6.96 3.58
CA SER A 110 0.65 7.84 2.51
C SER A 110 -0.61 7.29 1.84
N MET A 111 -0.68 5.97 1.58
CA MET A 111 -1.88 5.35 1.02
C MET A 111 -3.10 5.47 1.94
N ILE A 112 -2.95 5.23 3.25
CA ILE A 112 -4.02 5.41 4.24
C ILE A 112 -4.53 6.86 4.20
N VAL A 113 -3.61 7.83 4.21
CA VAL A 113 -3.95 9.26 4.23
C VAL A 113 -4.68 9.68 2.95
N TYR A 114 -4.19 9.28 1.77
CA TYR A 114 -4.85 9.60 0.50
C TYR A 114 -6.18 8.84 0.30
N ALA A 115 -6.35 7.69 0.96
CA ALA A 115 -7.64 7.00 1.05
C ALA A 115 -8.61 7.67 2.04
N GLY A 116 -8.18 8.73 2.73
CA GLY A 116 -8.96 9.51 3.69
C GLY A 116 -9.00 8.91 5.10
N GLY A 117 -8.22 7.87 5.38
CA GLY A 117 -8.05 7.31 6.72
C GLY A 117 -7.00 8.05 7.55
N GLU A 118 -6.78 7.56 8.76
CA GLU A 118 -5.75 8.01 9.68
C GLU A 118 -5.01 6.78 10.22
N ASN A 119 -3.69 6.70 10.02
CA ASN A 119 -2.89 5.66 10.65
C ASN A 119 -2.81 5.95 12.15
N ILE A 120 -3.21 5.01 13.01
CA ILE A 120 -3.18 5.21 14.47
C ILE A 120 -1.75 5.45 14.99
N PHE A 121 -0.73 5.00 14.26
CA PHE A 121 0.68 5.28 14.54
C PHE A 121 1.28 6.34 13.60
N GLY A 122 0.48 7.08 12.84
CA GLY A 122 0.98 8.02 11.82
C GLY A 122 1.87 9.15 12.35
N ASN A 123 1.80 9.47 13.64
CA ASN A 123 2.63 10.49 14.28
C ASN A 123 4.02 9.99 14.71
N THR A 124 4.30 8.68 14.63
CA THR A 124 5.64 8.16 14.90
C THR A 124 6.57 8.38 13.70
N SER A 125 7.84 8.69 13.98
CA SER A 125 8.89 8.82 12.96
C SER A 125 9.45 7.47 12.50
N LEU A 126 9.08 6.37 13.16
CA LEU A 126 9.49 5.03 12.77
C LEU A 126 8.83 4.64 11.43
N SER A 127 9.55 3.91 10.59
CA SER A 127 8.98 3.32 9.37
C SER A 127 8.23 2.03 9.71
N TRP A 128 8.95 0.98 10.11
CA TRP A 128 8.35 -0.29 10.55
C TRP A 128 8.86 -0.65 11.94
N PHE A 129 7.95 -1.09 12.81
CA PHE A 129 8.26 -1.41 14.19
C PHE A 129 7.23 -2.37 14.78
N VAL A 130 7.59 -3.02 15.88
CA VAL A 130 6.66 -3.82 16.68
C VAL A 130 5.95 -2.90 17.67
N ALA A 131 4.64 -2.75 17.53
CA ALA A 131 3.82 -1.99 18.46
C ALA A 131 3.50 -2.83 19.72
N SER A 132 3.32 -2.18 20.87
CA SER A 132 2.81 -2.89 22.04
C SER A 132 1.31 -3.21 21.87
N PRO A 133 0.86 -4.39 22.33
CA PRO A 133 -0.56 -4.74 22.29
C PRO A 133 -1.45 -3.71 23.00
N GLU A 134 -1.00 -3.17 24.13
CA GLU A 134 -1.72 -2.19 24.93
C GLU A 134 -1.92 -0.88 24.16
N SER A 135 -0.90 -0.40 23.45
CA SER A 135 -1.05 0.82 22.66
C SER A 135 -2.04 0.67 21.51
N ILE A 136 -2.14 -0.52 20.89
CA ILE A 136 -3.14 -0.79 19.85
C ILE A 136 -4.55 -0.77 20.45
N ILE A 137 -4.73 -1.36 21.63
CA ILE A 137 -6.01 -1.35 22.36
C ILE A 137 -6.39 0.09 22.74
N ASP A 138 -5.47 0.86 23.30
CA ASP A 138 -5.70 2.24 23.75
C ASP A 138 -6.04 3.19 22.59
N LEU A 139 -5.36 3.03 21.45
CA LEU A 139 -5.62 3.81 20.24
C LEU A 139 -6.90 3.38 19.50
N ASN A 140 -7.42 2.19 19.82
CA ASN A 140 -8.74 1.69 19.42
C ASN A 140 -9.08 1.92 17.93
N PRO A 141 -8.36 1.27 16.99
CA PRO A 141 -8.60 1.45 15.55
C PRO A 141 -10.02 1.01 15.16
N SER A 142 -10.59 1.71 14.18
CA SER A 142 -11.90 1.38 13.58
C SER A 142 -11.79 0.39 12.43
N VAL A 143 -10.60 0.23 11.83
CA VAL A 143 -10.28 -0.79 10.82
C VAL A 143 -8.93 -1.42 11.13
N ILE A 144 -8.84 -2.74 10.96
CA ILE A 144 -7.58 -3.48 10.96
C ILE A 144 -7.32 -4.01 9.54
N LEU A 145 -6.15 -3.71 9.00
CA LEU A 145 -5.63 -4.27 7.74
C LEU A 145 -4.51 -5.26 8.07
N LEU A 146 -4.54 -6.42 7.44
CA LEU A 146 -3.57 -7.50 7.63
C LEU A 146 -2.92 -7.83 6.28
N SER A 147 -1.59 -7.82 6.21
CA SER A 147 -0.91 -8.36 5.03
C SER A 147 -0.97 -9.89 5.05
N TYR A 148 -1.39 -10.52 3.95
CA TYR A 148 -1.57 -11.97 3.90
C TYR A 148 -0.24 -12.76 3.95
N ASN A 149 0.88 -12.10 3.65
CA ASN A 149 2.21 -12.68 3.60
C ASN A 149 2.23 -13.94 2.71
N TYR A 150 1.54 -13.88 1.56
CA TYR A 150 1.44 -14.98 0.61
C TYR A 150 1.02 -16.34 1.24
N GLY A 151 0.18 -16.30 2.29
CA GLY A 151 -0.34 -17.49 2.96
C GLY A 151 0.61 -18.14 3.96
N MET A 152 1.68 -17.46 4.37
CA MET A 152 2.67 -17.99 5.32
C MET A 152 2.06 -18.37 6.68
N PHE A 153 0.90 -17.82 7.03
CA PHE A 153 0.23 -18.01 8.31
C PHE A 153 -1.13 -18.73 8.19
N GLY A 154 -1.30 -19.53 7.14
CA GLY A 154 -2.53 -20.28 6.90
C GLY A 154 -3.51 -19.56 5.97
N THR A 155 -4.79 -19.90 6.06
CA THR A 155 -5.85 -19.25 5.28
C THR A 155 -6.08 -17.82 5.78
N PRO A 156 -6.74 -16.95 4.98
CA PRO A 156 -7.11 -15.62 5.45
C PRO A 156 -7.96 -15.65 6.72
N GLN A 157 -8.80 -16.69 6.87
CA GLN A 157 -9.63 -16.89 8.06
C GLN A 157 -8.80 -17.27 9.28
N ASP A 158 -7.82 -18.17 9.13
CA ASP A 158 -6.90 -18.53 10.23
C ASP A 158 -6.14 -17.30 10.74
N LEU A 159 -5.69 -16.44 9.82
CA LEU A 159 -5.03 -15.18 10.16
C LEU A 159 -5.97 -14.25 10.94
N ILE A 160 -7.21 -14.05 10.49
CA ILE A 160 -8.19 -13.23 11.21
C ILE A 160 -8.46 -13.79 12.61
N GLU A 161 -8.65 -15.10 12.76
CA GLU A 161 -8.91 -15.75 14.04
C GLU A 161 -7.72 -15.63 15.00
N MET A 162 -6.50 -15.84 14.52
CA MET A 162 -5.28 -15.65 15.30
C MET A 162 -5.15 -14.22 15.82
N ILE A 163 -5.47 -13.22 15.00
CA ILE A 163 -5.36 -11.81 15.36
C ILE A 163 -6.48 -11.40 16.32
N THR A 164 -7.73 -11.76 16.03
CA THR A 164 -8.89 -11.35 16.82
C THR A 164 -9.03 -12.08 18.17
N SER A 165 -8.37 -13.24 18.32
CA SER A 165 -8.32 -13.99 19.59
C SER A 165 -7.28 -13.48 20.60
N ARG A 166 -6.48 -12.46 20.23
CA ARG A 166 -5.49 -11.87 21.13
C ARG A 166 -6.14 -11.30 22.40
N PRO A 167 -5.52 -11.44 23.58
CA PRO A 167 -6.06 -10.90 24.83
C PRO A 167 -6.40 -9.41 24.73
N GLY A 168 -7.62 -9.05 25.13
CA GLY A 168 -8.12 -7.67 25.11
C GLY A 168 -8.60 -7.15 23.75
N TRP A 169 -8.33 -7.85 22.64
CA TRP A 169 -8.69 -7.37 21.30
C TRP A 169 -10.19 -7.37 21.02
N SER A 170 -10.98 -8.15 21.76
CA SER A 170 -12.44 -8.07 21.73
C SER A 170 -13.00 -6.69 22.12
N ASN A 171 -12.19 -5.81 22.70
CA ASN A 171 -12.57 -4.44 23.04
C ASN A 171 -12.26 -3.43 21.92
N ILE A 172 -11.47 -3.81 20.91
CA ILE A 172 -11.12 -2.95 19.79
C ILE A 172 -12.34 -2.79 18.88
N THR A 173 -12.63 -1.56 18.45
CA THR A 173 -13.78 -1.21 17.60
C THR A 173 -13.79 -2.02 16.31
N ALA A 174 -12.66 -2.09 15.60
CA ALA A 174 -12.52 -2.90 14.39
C ALA A 174 -12.90 -4.37 14.58
N VAL A 175 -12.52 -4.99 15.70
CA VAL A 175 -12.82 -6.40 16.00
C VAL A 175 -14.30 -6.58 16.30
N ARG A 176 -14.88 -5.71 17.14
CA ARG A 176 -16.30 -5.73 17.50
C ARG A 176 -17.22 -5.54 16.29
N GLU A 177 -16.82 -4.69 15.35
CA GLU A 177 -17.59 -4.38 14.15
C GLU A 177 -17.26 -5.30 12.96
N GLY A 178 -16.34 -6.25 13.12
CA GLY A 178 -15.93 -7.17 12.06
C GLY A 178 -15.18 -6.48 10.91
N ARG A 179 -14.57 -5.32 11.16
CA ARG A 179 -13.80 -4.54 10.18
C ARG A 179 -12.31 -4.92 10.21
N VAL A 180 -12.05 -6.22 10.04
CA VAL A 180 -10.71 -6.81 9.96
C VAL A 180 -10.54 -7.42 8.57
N TYR A 181 -9.59 -6.88 7.80
CA TYR A 181 -9.43 -7.23 6.38
C TYR A 181 -8.03 -7.73 6.08
N VAL A 182 -7.94 -8.86 5.39
CA VAL A 182 -6.70 -9.45 4.88
C VAL A 182 -6.50 -9.03 3.43
N LEU A 183 -5.36 -8.40 3.14
CA LEU A 183 -4.95 -7.99 1.80
C LEU A 183 -4.07 -9.08 1.21
N GLY A 184 -4.54 -9.75 0.16
CA GLY A 184 -3.86 -10.87 -0.49
C GLY A 184 -3.83 -10.77 -2.01
N GLY A 185 -3.33 -11.82 -2.66
CA GLY A 185 -3.25 -11.88 -4.13
C GLY A 185 -2.50 -10.69 -4.71
N MET A 186 -3.00 -10.14 -5.82
CA MET A 186 -2.39 -8.93 -6.42
C MET A 186 -2.53 -7.68 -5.56
N ILE A 187 -3.46 -7.67 -4.60
CA ILE A 187 -3.67 -6.52 -3.70
C ILE A 187 -2.48 -6.36 -2.78
N GLU A 188 -2.00 -7.47 -2.21
CA GLU A 188 -0.77 -7.48 -1.41
C GLU A 188 0.42 -6.87 -2.17
N ASP A 189 0.56 -7.15 -3.46
CA ASP A 189 1.64 -6.58 -4.28
C ASP A 189 1.51 -5.07 -4.47
N ILE A 190 0.32 -4.55 -4.82
CA ILE A 190 0.16 -3.11 -5.10
C ILE A 190 0.23 -2.24 -3.84
N VAL A 191 -0.08 -2.82 -2.67
CA VAL A 191 -0.07 -2.11 -1.38
C VAL A 191 1.27 -2.25 -0.63
N SER A 192 2.15 -3.15 -1.04
CA SER A 192 3.48 -3.33 -0.42
C SER A 192 4.63 -2.78 -1.27
N ARG A 193 4.43 -2.63 -2.59
CA ARG A 193 5.48 -2.23 -3.53
C ARG A 193 5.17 -0.87 -4.15
N PRO A 194 5.96 0.17 -3.82
CA PRO A 194 5.85 1.46 -4.51
C PRO A 194 5.99 1.30 -6.02
N GLY A 195 5.02 1.81 -6.78
CA GLY A 195 5.02 1.68 -8.23
C GLY A 195 3.81 2.34 -8.90
N PRO A 196 3.68 2.20 -10.24
CA PRO A 196 2.65 2.92 -11.01
C PRO A 196 1.21 2.49 -10.66
N ARG A 197 1.04 1.38 -9.95
CA ARG A 197 -0.27 0.93 -9.45
C ARG A 197 -0.69 1.62 -8.13
N LEU A 198 0.07 2.58 -7.60
CA LEU A 198 -0.27 3.25 -6.34
C LEU A 198 -1.66 3.92 -6.37
N GLY A 199 -2.09 4.42 -7.53
CA GLY A 199 -3.42 5.02 -7.66
C GLY A 199 -4.55 3.99 -7.47
N LEU A 200 -4.31 2.74 -7.91
CA LEU A 200 -5.20 1.61 -7.64
C LEU A 200 -5.23 1.28 -6.15
N ALA A 201 -4.05 1.18 -5.53
CA ALA A 201 -3.92 0.84 -4.12
C ALA A 201 -4.67 1.83 -3.21
N VAL A 202 -4.53 3.14 -3.48
CA VAL A 202 -5.26 4.20 -2.77
C VAL A 202 -6.78 4.04 -2.92
N GLU A 203 -7.28 3.76 -4.12
CA GLU A 203 -8.72 3.55 -4.35
C GLU A 203 -9.25 2.28 -3.68
N VAL A 204 -8.49 1.18 -3.70
CA VAL A 204 -8.85 -0.06 -3.00
C VAL A 204 -8.98 0.20 -1.50
N LEU A 205 -8.00 0.86 -0.89
CA LEU A 205 -8.10 1.24 0.52
C LEU A 205 -9.30 2.15 0.77
N ALA A 206 -9.54 3.16 -0.06
CA ALA A 206 -10.68 4.07 0.12
C ALA A 206 -12.02 3.32 0.10
N ARG A 207 -12.16 2.28 -0.73
CA ARG A 207 -13.35 1.42 -0.79
C ARG A 207 -13.51 0.53 0.45
N ILE A 208 -12.41 0.04 1.03
CA ILE A 208 -12.43 -0.70 2.31
C ILE A 208 -12.80 0.22 3.47
N LEU A 209 -12.21 1.42 3.52
CA LEU A 209 -12.39 2.37 4.63
C LEU A 209 -13.76 3.04 4.58
N TYR A 210 -14.26 3.37 3.40
CA TYR A 210 -15.52 4.10 3.18
C TYR A 210 -16.39 3.43 2.10
N PRO A 211 -16.86 2.19 2.32
CA PRO A 211 -17.63 1.45 1.31
C PRO A 211 -18.91 2.18 0.87
N GLY A 212 -19.53 2.93 1.78
CA GLY A 212 -20.70 3.77 1.48
C GLY A 212 -20.44 4.89 0.46
N ALA A 213 -19.20 5.38 0.33
CA ALA A 213 -18.83 6.36 -0.70
C ALA A 213 -18.82 5.77 -2.12
N TYR A 214 -18.88 4.43 -2.23
CA TYR A 214 -18.82 3.66 -3.47
C TYR A 214 -20.03 2.75 -3.66
N ASN A 215 -21.08 2.92 -2.84
CA ASN A 215 -22.27 2.04 -2.84
C ASN A 215 -21.93 0.55 -2.63
N ILE A 216 -20.84 0.27 -1.91
CA ILE A 216 -20.46 -1.09 -1.51
C ILE A 216 -21.22 -1.40 -0.22
N THR A 217 -22.07 -2.43 -0.26
CA THR A 217 -22.91 -2.83 0.89
C THR A 217 -22.20 -3.77 1.84
N GLN A 218 -21.25 -4.56 1.33
CA GLN A 218 -20.46 -5.50 2.10
C GLN A 218 -19.04 -5.55 1.55
N VAL A 219 -18.07 -5.44 2.45
CA VAL A 219 -16.65 -5.63 2.14
C VAL A 219 -16.27 -7.04 2.64
N PRO A 220 -15.86 -7.97 1.76
CA PRO A 220 -15.35 -9.27 2.19
C PRO A 220 -14.13 -9.13 3.10
N SER A 221 -13.94 -10.05 4.04
CA SER A 221 -12.78 -10.01 4.95
C SER A 221 -11.45 -10.34 4.26
N PHE A 222 -11.47 -11.06 3.14
CA PHE A 222 -10.31 -11.29 2.28
C PHE A 222 -10.45 -10.46 1.01
N ILE A 223 -9.47 -9.59 0.74
CA ILE A 223 -9.45 -8.68 -0.41
C ILE A 223 -8.36 -9.13 -1.38
N ASP A 224 -8.79 -9.66 -2.52
CA ASP A 224 -7.95 -10.11 -3.64
C ASP A 224 -8.35 -9.40 -4.95
N GLU A 225 -7.70 -9.78 -6.06
CA GLU A 225 -8.01 -9.27 -7.39
C GLU A 225 -9.48 -9.48 -7.82
N ASN A 226 -10.12 -10.58 -7.39
CA ASN A 226 -11.49 -10.90 -7.76
C ASN A 226 -12.47 -9.94 -7.09
N VAL A 227 -12.26 -9.67 -5.79
CA VAL A 227 -13.07 -8.73 -5.02
C VAL A 227 -12.97 -7.33 -5.63
N VAL A 228 -11.76 -6.84 -5.90
CA VAL A 228 -11.61 -5.48 -6.46
C VAL A 228 -12.09 -5.40 -7.90
N SER A 229 -11.99 -6.48 -8.69
CA SER A 229 -12.59 -6.55 -10.02
C SER A 229 -14.12 -6.44 -9.95
N GLY A 230 -14.75 -7.09 -8.96
CA GLY A 230 -16.17 -6.92 -8.65
C GLY A 230 -16.56 -5.49 -8.26
N TRP A 231 -15.60 -4.68 -7.80
CA TRP A 231 -15.76 -3.25 -7.55
C TRP A 231 -15.54 -2.37 -8.79
N GLY A 232 -15.25 -2.97 -9.95
CA GLY A 232 -14.93 -2.27 -11.19
C GLY A 232 -13.49 -1.74 -11.24
N ILE A 233 -12.58 -2.25 -10.39
CA ILE A 233 -11.16 -1.93 -10.44
C ILE A 233 -10.44 -2.99 -11.28
N SER A 234 -9.95 -2.59 -12.46
CA SER A 234 -9.01 -3.40 -13.23
C SER A 234 -7.58 -3.17 -12.73
N LEU A 235 -6.87 -4.25 -12.40
CA LEU A 235 -5.49 -4.20 -11.91
C LEU A 235 -4.43 -4.17 -13.04
N GLY A 236 -4.88 -4.19 -14.30
CA GLY A 236 -4.03 -4.26 -15.49
C GLY A 236 -3.87 -5.69 -15.99
#